data_AF-A0A0D0AV46-F1
#
_entry.id   AF-A0A0D0AV46-F1
#
_cell.length_a   1.000
_cell.length_b   1.000
_cell.length_c   1.000
_cell.angle_alpha   90.00
_cell.angle_beta   90.00
_cell.angle_gamma   90.00
#
_symmetry.space_group_name_H-M   'P 1'
#
loop_
_entity.id
_entity.type
_entity.pdbx_description
1 polymer ?
#
loop_
_entity_poly.entity_id
_entity_poly.type
_entity_poly.pdbx_seq_one_letter_code
_entity_poly.pdbx_strand_id
1 'polypeptide(L)'
;MQAQQPMYISDTNQRLLCTIASTSVFIVSTSIFFDLDGMVVATPIPWNRWGPPNTRIFDHDDERRVHVSGNRVLQTFPVDSSVDRYHMEYMLRMMDFSSLAVTNRRGLGRVVKEPSSVQCSVLGKFEVLTTTLPYVEIVRDRKFGSGQLEDIRLDRDRICVIKDGGYLERDVAGAPQPSRLEVIDI
;
A
#
# COMPACT_ATOMS: atom_id res chain seq x y z
N MET A 1 33.05 -19.30 -15.25
CA MET A 1 32.59 -17.90 -15.08
C MET A 1 31.14 -17.95 -14.67
N GLN A 2 30.84 -17.62 -13.41
CA GLN A 2 29.45 -17.49 -12.95
C GLN A 2 28.93 -16.14 -13.43
N ALA A 3 27.87 -16.16 -14.27
CA ALA A 3 27.18 -14.94 -14.67
C ALA A 3 26.58 -14.30 -13.41
N GLN A 4 27.06 -13.12 -13.04
CA GLN A 4 26.38 -12.29 -12.05
C GLN A 4 25.00 -11.96 -12.61
N GLN A 5 23.95 -12.46 -11.97
CA GLN A 5 22.61 -11.98 -12.26
C GLN A 5 22.58 -10.48 -11.96
N PRO A 6 22.12 -9.62 -12.87
CA PRO A 6 21.95 -8.21 -12.58
C PRO A 6 20.95 -8.10 -11.42
N MET A 7 21.45 -7.63 -10.26
CA MET A 7 20.61 -7.29 -9.14
C MET A 7 19.78 -6.08 -9.56
N TYR A 8 18.49 -6.28 -9.80
CA TYR A 8 17.53 -5.21 -10.06
C TYR A 8 17.30 -4.45 -8.74
N ILE A 9 18.25 -3.59 -8.38
CA ILE A 9 18.05 -2.60 -7.32
C ILE A 9 16.99 -1.64 -7.87
N SER A 10 15.90 -1.45 -7.12
CA SER A 10 14.89 -0.45 -7.46
C SER A 10 15.59 0.88 -7.73
N ASP A 11 15.39 1.45 -8.93
CA ASP A 11 15.89 2.77 -9.26
C ASP A 11 15.54 3.74 -8.12
N THR A 12 16.55 4.44 -7.57
CA THR A 12 16.37 5.38 -6.47
C THR A 12 15.39 6.50 -6.81
N ASN A 13 15.13 6.72 -8.10
CA ASN A 13 14.18 7.71 -8.62
C ASN A 13 12.73 7.20 -8.64
N GLN A 14 12.47 5.91 -8.33
CA GLN A 14 11.15 5.29 -8.30
C GLN A 14 10.68 4.97 -6.88
N ARG A 15 10.91 5.86 -5.93
CA ARG A 15 10.38 5.73 -4.57
C ARG A 15 8.95 6.25 -4.49
N LEU A 16 8.20 5.72 -3.54
CA LEU A 16 6.87 6.20 -3.22
C LEU A 16 6.87 6.96 -1.89
N LEU A 17 6.07 8.02 -1.83
CA LEU A 17 5.63 8.62 -0.59
C LEU A 17 4.22 8.10 -0.29
N CYS A 18 4.02 7.58 0.92
CA CYS A 18 2.71 7.20 1.41
C CYS A 18 2.29 8.16 2.52
N THR A 19 1.14 8.79 2.36
CA THR A 19 0.54 9.61 3.41
C THR A 19 -0.92 9.23 3.61
N ILE A 20 -1.37 9.30 4.85
CA ILE A 20 -2.74 8.99 5.24
C ILE A 20 -3.39 10.31 5.64
N ALA A 21 -4.52 10.63 5.01
CA ALA A 21 -5.31 11.81 5.35
C ALA A 21 -6.76 11.38 5.52
N SER A 22 -7.28 11.57 6.74
CA SER A 22 -8.61 11.09 7.14
C SER A 22 -8.79 9.60 6.77
N THR A 23 -9.73 9.28 5.89
CA THR A 23 -10.06 7.93 5.47
C THR A 23 -9.48 7.58 4.10
N SER A 24 -8.32 8.14 3.75
CA SER A 24 -7.70 7.93 2.44
C SER A 24 -6.19 7.79 2.53
N VAL A 25 -5.64 6.84 1.77
CA VAL A 25 -4.21 6.64 1.57
C VAL A 25 -3.82 7.22 0.22
N PHE A 26 -2.82 8.09 0.24
CA PHE A 26 -2.23 8.71 -0.94
C PHE A 26 -0.87 8.07 -1.20
N ILE A 27 -0.74 7.42 -2.35
CA ILE A 27 0.51 6.87 -2.86
C ILE A 27 1.04 7.80 -3.95
N VAL A 28 2.08 8.55 -3.64
CA VAL A 28 2.64 9.58 -4.52
C VAL A 28 3.98 9.12 -5.07
N SER A 29 4.15 9.17 -6.40
CA SER A 29 5.46 8.95 -7.02
C SER A 29 6.40 10.09 -6.66
N THR A 30 7.56 9.78 -6.09
CA THR A 30 8.56 10.80 -5.77
C THR A 30 9.35 11.30 -6.98
N SER A 31 9.17 10.68 -8.15
CA SER A 31 9.78 11.12 -9.42
C SER A 31 9.62 12.62 -9.67
N ILE A 32 8.48 13.18 -9.28
CA ILE A 32 8.15 14.60 -9.43
C ILE A 32 9.07 15.56 -8.66
N PHE A 33 9.78 15.06 -7.64
CA PHE A 33 10.66 15.86 -6.80
C PHE A 33 12.12 15.85 -7.27
N PHE A 34 12.49 14.95 -8.19
CA PHE A 34 13.88 14.80 -8.64
C PHE A 34 14.24 15.69 -9.84
N ASP A 35 13.26 16.11 -10.64
CA ASP A 35 13.46 17.02 -11.78
C ASP A 35 13.41 18.52 -11.37
N LEU A 36 13.35 18.80 -10.07
CA LEU A 36 13.42 20.16 -9.54
C LEU A 36 14.89 20.55 -9.39
N ASP A 37 15.50 21.01 -10.49
CA ASP A 37 16.80 21.68 -10.44
C ASP A 37 16.74 22.77 -9.35
N GLY A 38 17.78 22.87 -8.52
CA GLY A 38 17.84 23.70 -7.29
C GLY A 38 17.67 25.21 -7.45
N MET A 39 17.08 25.66 -8.56
CA MET A 39 16.55 26.98 -8.80
C MET A 39 15.02 26.91 -8.71
N VAL A 40 14.45 27.66 -7.75
CA VAL A 40 13.29 28.55 -7.92
C VAL A 40 12.56 28.66 -6.59
N VAL A 41 12.65 29.86 -6.02
CA VAL A 41 11.71 30.50 -5.10
C VAL A 41 10.37 29.75 -4.98
N ALA A 42 10.12 29.23 -3.77
CA ALA A 42 9.01 28.38 -3.36
C ALA A 42 7.62 28.91 -3.73
N THR A 43 7.20 28.70 -4.97
CA THR A 43 5.79 28.80 -5.35
C THR A 43 5.21 27.39 -5.30
N PRO A 44 4.32 27.08 -4.35
CA PRO A 44 3.68 25.78 -4.28
C PRO A 44 2.99 25.49 -5.62
N ILE A 45 3.36 24.40 -6.29
CA ILE A 45 2.66 23.96 -7.49
C ILE A 45 1.29 23.42 -7.04
N PRO A 46 0.17 23.95 -7.56
CA PRO A 46 -1.15 23.48 -7.17
C PRO A 46 -1.37 22.00 -7.48
N TRP A 47 -2.06 21.29 -6.58
CA TRP A 47 -2.36 19.87 -6.70
C TRP A 47 -2.92 19.48 -8.07
N ASN A 48 -3.85 20.25 -8.62
CA ASN A 48 -4.49 19.96 -9.90
C ASN A 48 -3.52 19.91 -11.10
N ARG A 49 -2.29 20.43 -10.96
CA ARG A 49 -1.26 20.41 -12.02
C ARG A 49 -0.36 19.19 -11.97
N TRP A 50 -0.07 18.66 -10.78
CA TRP A 50 0.90 17.57 -10.60
C TRP A 50 0.32 16.33 -9.91
N GLY A 51 -0.65 16.50 -9.02
CA GLY A 51 -1.19 15.44 -8.15
C GLY A 51 -1.88 14.31 -8.90
N PRO A 52 -2.93 14.60 -9.71
CA PRO A 52 -3.72 13.56 -10.39
C PRO A 52 -2.91 12.50 -11.17
N PRO A 53 -1.92 12.87 -12.02
CA PRO A 53 -1.15 11.86 -12.75
C PRO A 53 -0.08 11.15 -11.92
N ASN A 54 0.36 11.74 -10.80
CA ASN A 54 1.48 11.24 -10.02
C ASN A 54 1.07 10.60 -8.69
N THR A 55 -0.23 10.46 -8.45
CA THR A 55 -0.79 9.88 -7.23
C THR A 55 -1.74 8.74 -7.55
N ARG A 56 -1.85 7.79 -6.64
CA ARG A 56 -3.00 6.89 -6.52
C ARG A 56 -3.61 7.05 -5.15
N ILE A 57 -4.93 7.20 -5.09
CA ILE A 57 -5.68 7.32 -3.84
C ILE A 57 -6.53 6.08 -3.64
N PHE A 58 -6.52 5.57 -2.42
CA PHE A 58 -7.35 4.45 -2.00
C PHE A 58 -8.12 4.81 -0.73
N ASP A 59 -9.33 4.29 -0.60
CA ASP A 59 -10.04 4.34 0.67
C ASP A 59 -9.23 3.63 1.76
N HIS A 60 -9.23 4.23 2.94
CA HIS A 60 -8.55 3.76 4.12
C HIS A 60 -9.50 3.90 5.31
N ASP A 61 -9.85 2.78 5.93
CA ASP A 61 -10.46 2.80 7.25
C ASP A 61 -9.35 2.53 8.29
N ASP A 62 -9.59 2.88 9.56
CA ASP A 62 -8.59 2.76 10.64
C ASP A 62 -8.10 1.32 10.88
N GLU A 63 -8.82 0.34 10.36
CA GLU A 63 -8.51 -1.08 10.50
C GLU A 63 -7.64 -1.60 9.36
N ARG A 64 -7.61 -0.91 8.21
CA ARG A 64 -6.67 -1.22 7.14
C ARG A 64 -5.25 -0.96 7.60
N ARG A 65 -4.36 -1.87 7.22
CA ARG A 65 -2.91 -1.77 7.40
C ARG A 65 -2.29 -1.48 6.05
N VAL A 66 -1.34 -0.56 6.02
CA VAL A 66 -0.62 -0.17 4.81
C VAL A 66 0.86 -0.13 5.14
N HIS A 67 1.66 -0.70 4.24
CA HIS A 67 3.10 -0.68 4.31
C HIS A 67 3.69 -0.37 2.94
N VAL A 68 4.75 0.42 2.91
CA VAL A 68 5.45 0.79 1.67
C VAL A 68 6.90 0.38 1.76
N SER A 69 7.38 -0.29 0.72
CA SER A 69 8.76 -0.71 0.59
C SER A 69 9.21 -0.49 -0.87
N GLY A 70 10.05 0.52 -1.07
CA GLY A 70 10.48 0.97 -2.40
C GLY A 70 9.32 1.48 -3.25
N ASN A 71 9.01 0.73 -4.31
CA ASN A 71 7.93 0.97 -5.26
C ASN A 71 6.70 0.08 -5.03
N ARG A 72 6.72 -0.75 -3.99
CA ARG A 72 5.62 -1.65 -3.65
C ARG A 72 4.87 -1.13 -2.44
N VAL A 73 3.55 -1.23 -2.51
CA VAL A 73 2.63 -0.94 -1.42
C VAL A 73 1.90 -2.23 -1.10
N LEU A 74 1.93 -2.63 0.16
CA LEU A 74 1.13 -3.71 0.69
C LEU A 74 -0.01 -3.09 1.50
N GLN A 75 -1.24 -3.53 1.25
CA GLN A 75 -2.42 -3.02 1.92
C GLN A 75 -3.37 -4.15 2.25
N THR A 76 -4.02 -4.09 3.42
CA THR A 76 -5.19 -4.92 3.70
C THR A 76 -6.45 -4.25 3.15
N PHE A 77 -7.40 -5.05 2.68
CA PHE A 77 -8.70 -4.56 2.23
C PHE A 77 -9.79 -5.54 2.66
N PRO A 78 -11.00 -5.04 2.99
CA PRO A 78 -12.07 -5.89 3.50
C PRO A 78 -12.58 -6.83 2.40
N VAL A 79 -12.89 -8.07 2.78
CA VAL A 79 -13.53 -9.07 1.91
C VAL A 79 -14.98 -8.66 1.63
N ASP A 80 -15.67 -8.21 2.67
CA ASP A 80 -17.06 -7.80 2.61
C ASP A 80 -17.28 -6.60 3.54
N SER A 81 -17.52 -5.43 2.96
CA SER A 81 -17.75 -4.18 3.69
C SER A 81 -19.14 -4.07 4.31
N SER A 82 -20.01 -5.07 4.14
CA SER A 82 -21.35 -5.12 4.74
C SER A 82 -21.38 -5.81 6.11
N VAL A 83 -20.31 -6.52 6.46
CA VAL A 83 -20.17 -7.22 7.74
C VAL A 83 -19.74 -6.23 8.83
N ASP A 84 -20.14 -6.48 10.08
CA ASP A 84 -19.67 -5.66 11.18
C ASP A 84 -18.13 -5.73 11.31
N ARG A 85 -17.55 -4.66 11.87
CA ARG A 85 -16.09 -4.53 11.99
C ARG A 85 -15.42 -5.62 12.82
N TYR A 86 -16.15 -6.26 13.75
CA TYR A 86 -15.59 -7.29 14.62
C TYR A 86 -15.50 -8.65 13.93
N HIS A 87 -16.32 -8.87 12.90
CA HIS A 87 -16.32 -10.07 12.07
C HIS A 87 -15.74 -9.82 10.66
N MET A 88 -15.21 -8.62 10.40
CA MET A 88 -14.63 -8.27 9.12
C MET A 88 -13.37 -9.09 8.85
N GLU A 89 -13.35 -9.76 7.70
CA GLU A 89 -12.17 -10.43 7.16
C GLU A 89 -11.44 -9.50 6.21
N TYR A 90 -10.12 -9.57 6.22
CA TYR A 90 -9.22 -8.81 5.37
C TYR A 90 -8.44 -9.73 4.44
N MET A 91 -8.20 -9.26 3.22
CA MET A 91 -7.27 -9.84 2.28
C MET A 91 -6.07 -8.92 2.07
N LEU A 92 -4.96 -9.49 1.59
CA LEU A 92 -3.77 -8.73 1.26
C LEU A 92 -3.75 -8.39 -0.23
N ARG A 93 -3.57 -7.11 -0.51
CA ARG A 93 -3.32 -6.56 -1.83
C ARG A 93 -1.94 -5.95 -1.86
N MET A 94 -1.12 -6.40 -2.81
CA MET A 94 0.14 -5.76 -3.15
C MET A 94 -0.03 -4.96 -4.44
N MET A 95 0.57 -3.77 -4.48
CA MET A 95 0.54 -2.84 -5.59
C MET A 95 1.98 -2.45 -5.92
N ASP A 96 2.46 -2.88 -7.09
CA ASP A 96 3.81 -2.58 -7.57
C ASP A 96 3.75 -1.42 -8.58
N PHE A 97 4.27 -0.26 -8.18
CA PHE A 97 4.31 0.97 -8.97
C PHE A 97 5.59 1.08 -9.82
N SER A 98 6.40 0.01 -9.92
CA SER A 98 7.54 0.00 -10.85
C SER A 98 7.08 0.23 -12.28
N SER A 99 7.74 1.14 -12.99
CA SER A 99 7.52 1.28 -14.44
C SER A 99 7.83 -0.03 -15.18
N LEU A 100 8.83 -0.79 -14.69
CA LEU A 100 9.18 -2.10 -15.21
C LEU A 100 8.06 -3.11 -14.97
N ALA A 101 7.45 -3.15 -13.79
CA ALA A 101 6.32 -4.06 -13.52
C ALA A 101 5.13 -3.73 -14.43
N VAL A 102 4.78 -2.46 -14.56
CA VAL A 102 3.67 -1.99 -15.43
C VAL A 102 3.92 -2.30 -16.91
N THR A 103 5.19 -2.28 -17.35
CA THR A 103 5.57 -2.56 -18.74
C THR A 103 5.77 -4.05 -19.02
N ASN A 104 6.29 -4.80 -18.05
CA ASN A 104 6.68 -6.20 -18.19
C ASN A 104 5.54 -7.12 -17.77
N ARG A 105 4.72 -7.54 -18.75
CA ARG A 105 3.49 -8.33 -18.57
C ARG A 105 3.72 -9.80 -18.17
N ARG A 106 4.70 -10.12 -17.33
CA ARG A 106 5.04 -11.51 -16.95
C ARG A 106 3.97 -12.24 -16.11
N GLY A 107 2.77 -11.68 -15.97
CA GLY A 107 1.58 -12.44 -15.57
C GLY A 107 1.35 -12.65 -14.08
N LEU A 108 2.12 -12.00 -13.19
CA LEU A 108 1.95 -12.15 -11.74
C LEU A 108 0.84 -11.25 -11.15
N GLY A 109 0.20 -10.40 -11.95
CA GLY A 109 -0.83 -9.47 -11.47
C GLY A 109 -1.59 -8.74 -12.58
N ARG A 110 -2.61 -7.99 -12.18
CA ARG A 110 -3.43 -7.15 -13.05
C ARG A 110 -2.78 -5.78 -13.19
N VAL A 111 -2.50 -5.34 -14.42
CA VAL A 111 -2.05 -3.96 -14.64
C VAL A 111 -3.25 -3.02 -14.54
N VAL A 112 -3.18 -2.03 -13.68
CA VAL A 112 -4.20 -1.00 -13.48
C VAL A 112 -3.67 0.33 -14.01
N LYS A 113 -4.37 0.92 -14.98
CA LYS A 113 -3.99 2.22 -15.60
C LYS A 113 -5.15 3.22 -15.60
N GLU A 114 -6.34 2.73 -15.36
CA GLU A 114 -7.57 3.48 -15.45
C GLU A 114 -7.61 4.52 -14.32
N PRO A 115 -8.15 5.73 -14.58
CA PRO A 115 -8.43 6.69 -13.52
C PRO A 115 -9.34 6.10 -12.45
N SER A 116 -9.08 6.44 -11.18
CA SER A 116 -9.97 6.13 -10.06
C SER A 116 -10.33 7.39 -9.31
N SER A 117 -11.59 7.50 -8.90
CA SER A 117 -12.12 8.62 -8.14
C SER A 117 -12.42 8.20 -6.70
N VAL A 118 -11.95 8.98 -5.73
CA VAL A 118 -12.19 8.76 -4.30
C VAL A 118 -12.73 10.03 -3.68
N GLN A 119 -13.75 9.90 -2.83
CA GLN A 119 -14.27 11.01 -2.05
C GLN A 119 -13.37 11.23 -0.83
N CYS A 120 -12.63 12.34 -0.83
CA CYS A 120 -11.70 12.70 0.24
C CYS A 120 -12.26 13.86 1.06
N SER A 121 -12.07 13.83 2.38
CA SER A 121 -12.32 14.99 3.23
C SER A 121 -11.08 15.89 3.23
N VAL A 122 -11.18 17.05 2.61
CA VAL A 122 -10.12 18.07 2.55
C VAL A 122 -10.62 19.28 3.33
N LEU A 123 -9.97 19.58 4.47
CA LEU A 123 -10.34 20.71 5.34
C LEU A 123 -11.84 20.72 5.74
N GLY A 124 -12.41 19.53 5.96
CA GLY A 124 -13.82 19.37 6.35
C GLY A 124 -14.82 19.45 5.19
N LYS A 125 -14.37 19.60 3.94
CA LYS A 125 -15.21 19.48 2.74
C LYS A 125 -14.92 18.18 2.02
N PHE A 126 -15.98 17.51 1.56
CA PHE A 126 -15.84 16.34 0.72
C PHE A 126 -15.60 16.75 -0.72
N GLU A 127 -14.45 16.38 -1.26
CA GLU A 127 -14.08 16.59 -2.66
C GLU A 127 -13.84 15.24 -3.33
N VAL A 128 -14.25 15.11 -4.59
CA VAL A 128 -13.98 13.92 -5.40
C VAL A 128 -12.66 14.15 -6.13
N LEU A 129 -11.65 13.36 -5.78
CA LEU A 129 -10.33 13.41 -6.39
C LEU A 129 -10.16 12.25 -7.37
N THR A 130 -9.85 12.56 -8.62
CA THR A 130 -9.57 11.56 -9.67
C THR A 130 -8.08 11.47 -9.91
N THR A 131 -7.52 10.25 -9.87
CA THR A 131 -6.06 10.01 -9.97
C THR A 131 -5.72 8.82 -10.87
N THR A 132 -4.53 8.81 -11.47
CA THR A 132 -4.17 7.90 -12.59
C THR A 132 -2.80 7.23 -12.49
N LEU A 133 -2.10 7.29 -11.36
CA LEU A 133 -0.78 6.64 -11.27
C LEU A 133 -0.91 5.10 -11.48
N PRO A 134 -0.25 4.53 -12.51
CA PRO A 134 -0.42 3.13 -12.87
C PRO A 134 0.38 2.20 -11.96
N TYR A 135 -0.11 0.98 -11.77
CA TYR A 135 0.55 -0.05 -10.96
C TYR A 135 0.14 -1.47 -11.41
N VAL A 136 0.85 -2.47 -10.91
CA VAL A 136 0.45 -3.88 -11.00
C VAL A 136 -0.17 -4.30 -9.67
N GLU A 137 -1.39 -4.79 -9.71
CA GLU A 137 -2.13 -5.30 -8.56
C GLU A 137 -1.99 -6.82 -8.45
N ILE A 138 -1.62 -7.28 -7.26
CA ILE A 138 -1.52 -8.69 -6.90
C ILE A 138 -2.36 -8.89 -5.65
N VAL A 139 -3.42 -9.68 -5.78
CA VAL A 139 -4.32 -10.01 -4.68
C VAL A 139 -4.05 -11.44 -4.24
N ARG A 140 -3.98 -11.66 -2.92
CA ARG A 140 -3.85 -12.99 -2.34
C ARG A 140 -5.17 -13.39 -1.68
N ASP A 141 -5.69 -14.56 -2.06
CA ASP A 141 -6.98 -15.11 -1.60
C ASP A 141 -7.04 -15.49 -0.11
N ARG A 142 -5.94 -15.33 0.61
CA ARG A 142 -5.88 -15.62 2.03
C ARG A 142 -6.55 -14.52 2.84
N LYS A 143 -7.40 -14.96 3.78
CA LYS A 143 -8.15 -14.10 4.67
C LYS A 143 -7.54 -14.03 6.07
N PHE A 144 -7.69 -12.88 6.71
CA PHE A 144 -7.23 -12.58 8.07
C PHE A 144 -8.39 -11.94 8.85
N GLY A 145 -8.68 -12.42 10.06
CA GLY A 145 -9.68 -11.77 10.91
C GLY A 145 -9.19 -10.43 11.45
N SER A 146 -10.10 -9.49 11.70
CA SER A 146 -9.79 -8.14 12.22
C SER A 146 -8.94 -8.13 13.49
N GLY A 147 -9.16 -9.08 14.41
CA GLY A 147 -8.40 -9.23 15.64
C GLY A 147 -7.10 -10.05 15.53
N GLN A 148 -6.79 -10.60 14.35
CA GLN A 148 -5.61 -11.45 14.15
C GLN A 148 -4.44 -10.72 13.50
N LEU A 149 -4.64 -9.48 13.04
CA LEU A 149 -3.66 -8.76 12.24
C LEU A 149 -3.20 -7.47 12.94
N GLU A 150 -2.01 -7.52 13.51
CA GLU A 150 -1.40 -6.37 14.19
C GLU A 150 -0.76 -5.44 13.14
N ASP A 151 0.12 -5.98 12.29
CA ASP A 151 0.89 -5.24 11.31
C ASP A 151 1.26 -6.10 10.09
N ILE A 152 1.59 -5.45 8.97
CA ILE A 152 2.08 -6.08 7.74
C ILE A 152 3.34 -5.39 7.28
N ARG A 153 4.32 -6.16 6.80
CA ARG A 153 5.58 -5.62 6.28
C ARG A 153 6.00 -6.33 5.01
N LEU A 154 6.74 -5.62 4.17
CA LEU A 154 7.31 -6.16 2.94
C LEU A 154 8.83 -6.16 3.05
N ASP A 155 9.41 -7.35 2.96
CA ASP A 155 10.86 -7.55 2.85
C ASP A 155 11.17 -8.21 1.51
N ARG A 156 11.58 -7.40 0.53
CA ARG A 156 11.85 -7.82 -0.87
C ARG A 156 10.64 -8.54 -1.49
N ASP A 157 10.70 -9.87 -1.54
CA ASP A 157 9.68 -10.76 -2.12
C ASP A 157 8.95 -11.56 -1.04
N ARG A 158 9.01 -11.10 0.20
CA ARG A 158 8.33 -11.72 1.35
C ARG A 158 7.40 -10.73 2.03
N ILE A 159 6.22 -11.22 2.36
CA ILE A 159 5.26 -10.53 3.21
C ILE A 159 5.39 -11.08 4.62
N CYS A 160 5.72 -10.20 5.55
CA CYS A 160 5.75 -10.49 6.98
C CYS A 160 4.42 -10.04 7.58
N VAL A 161 3.66 -10.99 8.12
CA VAL A 161 2.39 -10.77 8.81
C VAL A 161 2.65 -10.88 10.30
N ILE A 162 2.41 -9.80 11.05
CA ILE A 162 2.50 -9.80 12.50
C ILE A 162 1.09 -9.97 13.04
N LYS A 163 0.89 -11.06 13.77
CA LYS A 163 -0.40 -11.38 14.37
C LYS A 163 -0.40 -11.01 15.83
N ASP A 164 -1.48 -10.38 16.25
CA ASP A 164 -1.76 -10.23 17.68
C ASP A 164 -1.98 -11.62 18.28
N GLY A 165 -1.27 -11.92 19.37
CA GLY A 165 -1.45 -13.15 20.14
C GLY A 165 -2.81 -13.22 20.84
N GLY A 166 -3.55 -12.11 20.89
CA GLY A 166 -4.92 -12.04 21.35
C GLY A 166 -5.06 -12.16 22.87
N TYR A 167 -5.72 -11.17 23.47
CA TYR A 167 -6.29 -11.25 24.82
C TYR A 167 -7.45 -12.26 24.97
N LEU A 168 -7.85 -12.93 23.88
CA LEU A 168 -9.01 -13.82 23.83
C LEU A 168 -8.67 -15.29 24.06
N GLU A 169 -7.40 -15.70 23.91
CA GLU A 169 -6.90 -16.94 24.50
C GLU A 169 -6.32 -16.63 25.88
N ARG A 170 -7.19 -16.18 26.81
CA ARG A 170 -6.89 -16.42 28.22
C ARG A 170 -7.03 -17.92 28.46
N ASP A 171 -5.98 -18.65 28.15
CA ASP A 171 -5.70 -19.86 28.92
C ASP A 171 -5.79 -19.48 30.40
N VAL A 172 -6.29 -20.43 31.20
CA VAL A 172 -6.65 -20.32 32.62
C VAL A 172 -5.48 -19.87 33.54
N ALA A 173 -4.35 -19.45 32.96
CA ALA A 173 -3.15 -18.94 33.60
C ALA A 173 -2.60 -17.62 33.00
N GLY A 174 -3.47 -16.63 32.71
CA GLY A 174 -3.15 -15.20 32.90
C GLY A 174 -1.95 -14.53 32.19
N ALA A 175 -1.30 -15.15 31.21
CA ALA A 175 -0.22 -14.50 30.44
C ALA A 175 -0.71 -14.14 29.02
N PRO A 176 -0.50 -12.90 28.54
CA PRO A 176 -0.76 -12.56 27.14
C PRO A 176 0.13 -13.40 26.22
N GLN A 177 -0.46 -14.03 25.19
CA GLN A 177 0.32 -14.70 24.16
C GLN A 177 1.19 -13.67 23.40
N PRO A 178 2.47 -13.97 23.13
CA PRO A 178 3.33 -13.08 22.37
C PRO A 178 2.87 -13.00 20.91
N SER A 179 3.00 -11.82 20.30
CA SER A 179 2.73 -11.63 18.87
C SER A 179 3.50 -12.64 18.03
N ARG A 180 2.83 -13.23 17.03
CA ARG A 180 3.41 -14.26 16.17
C ARG A 180 3.74 -13.68 14.79
N LEU A 181 5.00 -13.84 14.38
CA LEU A 181 5.44 -13.51 13.03
C LEU A 181 5.17 -14.68 12.08
N GLU A 182 4.53 -14.40 10.96
CA GLU A 182 4.37 -15.31 9.84
C GLU A 182 4.98 -14.70 8.57
N VAL A 183 5.67 -15.51 7.77
CA VAL A 183 6.32 -15.08 6.53
C VAL A 183 5.67 -15.79 5.35
N ILE A 184 5.29 -15.03 4.33
CA ILE A 184 4.60 -15.48 3.12
C ILE A 184 5.43 -15.10 1.89
N ASP A 185 5.73 -16.05 1.02
CA ASP A 185 6.44 -15.79 -0.25
C ASP A 185 5.49 -15.27 -1.34
N ILE A 186 5.95 -14.29 -2.12
CA ILE A 186 5.23 -13.63 -3.22
C ILE A 186 5.35 -14.39 -4.53
#